data_AF-A0A5P9NRX1-F1
#
_entry.id   AF-A0A5P9NRX1-F1
#
_cell.length_a   1.000
_cell.length_b   1.000
_cell.length_c   1.000
_cell.angle_alpha   90.00
_cell.angle_beta   90.00
_cell.angle_gamma   90.00
#
_symmetry.space_group_name_H-M   'P 1'
#
loop_
_entity.id
_entity.type
_entity.pdbx_description
1 polymer ?
#
loop_
_entity_poly.entity_id
_entity_poly.type
_entity_poly.pdbx_seq_one_letter_code
_entity_poly.pdbx_strand_id
1 'polypeptide(L)' 'MNCRDVAELLPLFLDEELAPDEMNKVATHLTTCSSCQQTLAEYRREQQILRSLPPVAPPLNWRAELMERVR' A
#
# COMPACT_ATOMS: atom_id res chain seq x y z
N MET A 1 3.59 -14.15 -14.87
CA MET A 1 4.47 -13.72 -13.77
C MET A 1 4.73 -14.92 -12.87
N ASN A 2 5.94 -15.00 -12.34
CA ASN A 2 6.30 -15.98 -11.32
C ASN A 2 6.02 -15.39 -9.91
N CYS A 3 6.16 -16.18 -8.86
CA CYS A 3 5.89 -15.74 -7.49
C CYS A 3 6.83 -14.62 -7.01
N ARG A 4 8.08 -14.59 -7.49
CA ARG A 4 9.04 -13.54 -7.14
C ARG A 4 8.60 -12.19 -7.70
N ASP A 5 8.23 -12.14 -8.97
CA ASP A 5 7.72 -10.91 -9.60
C ASP A 5 6.49 -10.39 -8.83
N VAL A 6 5.56 -11.29 -8.49
CA VAL A 6 4.34 -10.94 -7.77
C VAL A 6 4.66 -10.41 -6.38
N ALA A 7 5.53 -11.08 -5.61
CA ALA A 7 5.90 -10.66 -4.28
C ALA A 7 6.49 -9.24 -4.25
N GLU A 8 7.33 -8.88 -5.23
CA GLU A 8 7.89 -7.53 -5.37
C GLU A 8 6.81 -6.48 -5.70
N LEU A 9 5.75 -6.87 -6.41
CA LEU A 9 4.64 -5.99 -6.81
C LEU A 9 3.48 -5.92 -5.79
N LEU A 10 3.42 -6.81 -4.79
CA LEU A 10 2.32 -6.86 -3.83
C LEU A 10 2.10 -5.56 -3.03
N PRO A 11 3.13 -4.82 -2.59
CA PRO A 11 2.92 -3.53 -1.92
C PRO A 11 2.20 -2.53 -2.83
N LEU A 12 2.68 -2.35 -4.07
CA LEU A 12 2.08 -1.47 -5.07
C LEU A 12 0.67 -1.93 -5.48
N PHE A 13 0.46 -3.25 -5.57
CA PHE A 13 -0.86 -3.85 -5.81
C PHE A 13 -1.85 -3.48 -4.71
N LEU A 14 -1.41 -3.49 -3.44
CA LEU A 14 -2.23 -3.18 -2.28
C LEU A 14 -2.63 -1.70 -2.24
N ASP A 15 -1.73 -0.81 -2.68
CA ASP A 15 -1.96 0.63 -2.74
C ASP A 15 -2.60 1.10 -4.07
N GLU A 16 -2.93 0.16 -4.96
CA GLU A 16 -3.53 0.41 -6.29
C GLU A 16 -2.67 1.28 -7.24
N GLU A 17 -1.34 1.22 -7.08
CA GLU A 17 -0.38 2.05 -7.81
C GLU A 17 0.27 1.36 -9.02
N LEU A 18 -0.13 0.13 -9.33
CA LEU A 18 0.35 -0.60 -10.51
C LEU A 18 -0.28 -0.10 -11.82
N ALA A 19 0.45 -0.24 -12.92
CA ALA A 19 -0.15 -0.08 -14.24
C ALA A 19 -1.29 -1.11 -14.44
N PRO A 20 -2.35 -0.78 -15.21
CA PRO A 20 -3.51 -1.66 -15.37
C PRO A 20 -3.17 -3.10 -15.82
N ASP A 21 -2.18 -3.23 -16.71
CA ASP A 21 -1.71 -4.54 -17.20
C ASP A 21 -1.03 -5.36 -16.10
N GLU A 22 -0.29 -4.70 -15.20
CA GLU A 22 0.40 -5.35 -14.08
C GLU A 22 -0.61 -5.74 -12.99
N MET A 23 -1.56 -4.86 -12.70
CA MET A 23 -2.68 -5.12 -11.80
C MET A 23 -3.41 -6.42 -12.20
N ASN A 24 -3.75 -6.55 -13.50
CA ASN A 24 -4.40 -7.76 -14.02
C ASN A 24 -3.54 -9.02 -13.93
N LYS A 25 -2.23 -8.92 -14.22
CA LYS A 25 -1.31 -10.06 -14.14
C LYS A 25 -1.15 -10.54 -12.69
N VAL A 26 -1.00 -9.62 -11.74
CA VAL A 26 -0.91 -9.93 -10.31
C VAL A 26 -2.23 -10.53 -9.81
N ALA A 27 -3.37 -9.91 -10.13
CA ALA A 27 -4.69 -10.43 -9.76
C ALA A 27 -4.93 -11.85 -10.29
N THR A 28 -4.56 -12.11 -11.55
CA THR A 28 -4.66 -13.45 -12.15
C THR A 28 -3.81 -14.47 -11.40
N HIS A 29 -2.57 -14.13 -11.07
CA HIS A 29 -1.70 -15.03 -10.31
C HIS A 29 -2.27 -15.33 -8.91
N LEU A 30 -2.79 -14.30 -8.23
CA LEU A 30 -3.42 -14.43 -6.92
C LEU A 30 -4.67 -15.33 -6.93
N THR A 31 -5.27 -15.66 -8.08
CA THR A 31 -6.38 -16.63 -8.12
C THR A 31 -5.95 -18.08 -7.88
N THR A 32 -4.68 -18.40 -8.15
CA THR A 32 -4.17 -19.79 -8.15
C THR A 32 -3.03 -20.04 -7.17
N CYS A 33 -2.35 -18.99 -6.71
CA CYS A 33 -1.18 -19.13 -5.85
C CYS A 33 -1.47 -18.78 -4.39
N SER A 34 -1.60 -19.82 -3.55
CA SER A 34 -1.86 -19.66 -2.11
C SER A 34 -0.72 -18.96 -1.36
N SER A 35 0.54 -19.18 -1.74
CA SER A 35 1.68 -18.52 -1.07
C SER A 35 1.63 -17.01 -1.26
N CYS A 36 1.34 -16.53 -2.47
CA CYS A 36 1.23 -15.10 -2.76
C CYS A 36 -0.01 -14.47 -2.12
N GLN A 37 -1.13 -15.22 -2.03
CA GLN A 37 -2.30 -14.79 -1.25
C GLN A 37 -1.95 -14.59 0.23
N GLN A 38 -1.15 -15.51 0.81
CA GLN A 38 -0.72 -15.41 2.20
C GLN A 38 0.16 -14.18 2.43
N THR A 39 1.15 -13.94 1.57
CA THR A 39 2.00 -12.73 1.63
C THR A 39 1.16 -11.45 1.51
N LEU A 40 0.17 -11.42 0.62
CA LEU A 40 -0.74 -10.28 0.51
C LEU A 40 -1.55 -10.05 1.80
N ALA A 41 -1.99 -11.13 2.46
CA ALA A 41 -2.70 -11.04 3.73
C ALA A 41 -1.80 -10.52 4.87
N GLU A 42 -0.51 -10.87 4.87
CA GLU A 42 0.49 -10.34 5.80
C GLU A 42 0.67 -8.84 5.61
N TYR A 43 0.87 -8.36 4.38
CA TYR A 43 0.96 -6.92 4.09
C TYR A 43 -0.30 -6.15 4.51
N ARG A 44 -1.49 -6.71 4.26
CA ARG A 44 -2.76 -6.11 4.70
C ARG A 44 -2.84 -5.96 6.21
N ARG A 45 -2.38 -6.98 6.94
CA ARG A 45 -2.34 -6.96 8.41
C ARG A 45 -1.38 -5.88 8.90
N GLU A 46 -0.19 -5.77 8.33
CA GLU A 46 0.80 -4.75 8.66
C GLU A 46 0.24 -3.33 8.42
N GLN A 47 -0.37 -3.08 7.26
CA GLN A 47 -1.05 -1.80 6.99
C GLN A 47 -2.14 -1.50 8.02
N GLN A 48 -2.94 -2.49 8.40
CA GLN A 48 -4.00 -2.30 9.40
C GLN A 48 -3.43 -1.89 10.77
N ILE A 49 -2.31 -2.50 11.18
CA ILE A 49 -1.61 -2.13 12.42
C ILE A 49 -1.11 -0.68 12.33
N LEU A 50 -0.47 -0.30 11.24
CA LEU A 50 0.02 1.08 11.05
C LEU A 50 -1.11 2.10 11.04
N ARG A 51 -2.24 1.79 10.39
CA ARG A 51 -3.44 2.65 10.35
C ARG A 51 -4.16 2.75 11.70
N SER A 52 -3.90 1.82 12.62
CA SER A 52 -4.47 1.85 13.98
C SER A 52 -3.73 2.83 14.92
N LEU A 53 -2.59 3.37 14.49
CA LEU A 53 -1.84 4.34 15.29
C LEU A 53 -2.66 5.63 15.48
N PRO A 54 -2.61 6.25 16.68
CA PRO A 54 -3.34 7.47 16.94
C PRO A 54 -2.84 8.62 16.05
N PRO A 55 -3.73 9.51 15.58
CA PRO A 55 -3.32 10.67 14.80
C PRO A 55 -2.44 11.60 15.64
N VAL A 56 -1.37 12.10 15.04
CA VAL A 56 -0.47 13.07 15.69
C VAL A 56 -1.04 14.46 15.47
N ALA A 57 -1.26 15.20 16.56
CA ALA A 57 -1.69 16.59 16.47
C ALA A 57 -0.55 17.46 15.90
N PRO A 58 -0.80 18.29 14.88
CA PRO A 58 0.20 19.22 14.40
C PRO A 58 0.50 20.32 15.46
N PRO A 59 1.66 20.98 15.40
CA PRO A 59 1.95 22.15 16.23
C PRO A 59 0.87 23.25 16.10
N LEU A 60 0.65 24.03 17.17
CA LEU A 60 -0.43 25.03 17.26
C LEU A 60 -0.48 26.01 16.08
N ASN A 61 0.66 26.37 15.51
CA ASN A 61 0.81 27.33 14.42
C ASN A 61 1.03 26.70 13.04
N TRP A 62 1.04 25.36 12.93
CA TRP A 62 1.36 24.62 11.71
C TRP A 62 0.57 25.09 10.49
N ARG A 63 -0.74 25.30 10.66
CA ARG A 63 -1.63 25.74 9.56
C ARG A 63 -1.27 27.14 9.06
N ALA A 64 -0.91 28.06 9.95
CA ALA A 64 -0.53 29.42 9.57
C ALA A 64 0.81 29.41 8.81
N GLU A 65 1.80 28.68 9.32
CA GLU A 65 3.11 28.52 8.68
C GLU A 65 3.01 27.88 7.30
N LEU A 66 2.16 26.85 7.15
CA LEU A 66 1.93 26.18 5.87
C LEU A 66 1.33 27.14 4.83
N MET A 67 0.31 27.91 5.21
CA MET A 67 -0.37 28.83 4.31
C MET A 67 0.52 29.97 3.80
N GLU A 68 1.55 30.35 4.56
CA GLU A 68 2.54 31.34 4.13
C GLU A 68 3.47 30.79 3.04
N ARG A 69 3.76 29.48 3.07
CA ARG A 69 4.67 28.80 2.13
C ARG A 69 4.02 28.31 0.84
N VAL A 70 2.71 28.06 0.85
CA VAL A 70 1.95 27.56 -0.31
C VAL A 70 1.53 28.70 -1.26
N ARG A 71 1.91 29.94 -0.95
CA ARG A 71 1.49 31.15 -1.66
C ARG A 71 2.35 31.47 -2.88
#